data_AF-A0A2T3IPV3-F1
#
_entry.id   AF-A0A2T3IPV3-F1
#
_cell.length_a   1.000
_cell.length_b   1.000
_cell.length_c   1.000
_cell.angle_alpha   90.00
_cell.angle_beta   90.00
_cell.angle_gamma   90.00
#
_symmetry.space_group_name_H-M   'P 1'
#
loop_
_entity.id
_entity.type
_entity.pdbx_description
1 polymer ?
#
loop_
_entity_poly.entity_id
_entity_poly.type
_entity_poly.pdbx_seq_one_letter_code
_entity_poly.pdbx_strand_id
1 'polypeptide(L)' 'MLLLIGCSNRIEPTRVEIIKVLPEPWLITVCNKPKMTGKTPAQTISEDLPRLRRALSHCAQQVDDYLQWYKNQEKTNN' A
#
# COMPACT_ATOMS: atom_id res chain seq x y z
N MET A 1 65.80 8.94 16.90
CA MET A 1 64.38 8.90 17.30
C MET A 1 63.55 8.58 16.06
N LEU A 2 62.97 7.39 15.99
CA LEU A 2 62.11 6.95 14.88
C LEU A 2 60.66 7.34 15.21
N LEU A 3 60.13 8.35 14.52
CA LEU A 3 58.72 8.74 14.61
C LEU A 3 57.90 7.80 13.71
N LEU A 4 57.25 6.82 14.32
CA LEU A 4 56.22 6.01 13.66
C LEU A 4 54.98 6.90 13.47
N ILE A 5 54.88 7.53 12.30
CA ILE A 5 53.67 8.23 11.88
C ILE A 5 52.69 7.16 11.39
N GLY A 6 51.73 6.79 12.26
CA GLY A 6 50.62 5.93 11.87
C GLY A 6 49.64 6.70 10.99
N CYS A 7 49.51 6.33 9.72
CA CYS A 7 48.46 6.84 8.85
C CYS A 7 47.10 6.27 9.28
N SER A 8 46.45 6.93 10.23
CA SER A 8 45.03 6.68 10.52
C SER A 8 44.21 7.46 9.51
N ASN A 9 43.64 6.78 8.52
CA ASN A 9 42.66 7.39 7.64
C ASN A 9 41.36 7.60 8.42
N ARG A 10 40.77 8.80 8.30
CA ARG A 10 39.50 9.12 8.94
C ARG A 10 38.41 8.22 8.35
N ILE A 11 37.81 7.37 9.18
CA ILE A 11 36.61 6.62 8.79
C ILE A 11 35.44 7.60 8.89
N GLU A 12 34.90 7.98 7.75
CA GLU A 12 33.66 8.77 7.71
C GLU A 12 32.47 7.85 8.01
N PRO A 13 31.57 8.24 8.92
CA PRO A 13 30.39 7.43 9.21
C PRO A 13 29.48 7.44 7.98
N THR A 14 29.33 6.28 7.34
CA THR A 14 28.28 6.06 6.35
C THR A 14 26.92 6.18 7.01
N ARG A 15 26.17 7.23 6.65
CA ARG A 15 24.77 7.40 7.05
C ARG A 15 23.89 6.59 6.09
N VAL A 16 23.21 5.59 6.62
CA VAL A 16 22.19 4.84 5.87
C VAL A 16 20.86 5.57 6.06
N GLU A 17 20.25 6.03 4.97
CA GLU A 17 18.91 6.61 4.97
C GLU A 17 17.91 5.58 4.42
N ILE A 18 16.87 5.27 5.19
CA ILE A 18 15.80 4.37 4.76
C ILE A 18 14.77 5.21 4.00
N ILE A 19 14.75 5.07 2.68
CA ILE A 19 13.72 5.70 1.83
C ILE A 19 12.50 4.77 1.82
N LYS A 20 11.41 5.18 2.49
CA LYS A 20 10.15 4.43 2.46
C LYS A 20 9.42 4.73 1.15
N VAL A 21 9.38 3.74 0.25
CA VAL A 21 8.64 3.83 -1.01
C VAL A 21 7.14 3.80 -0.72
N LEU A 22 6.42 4.80 -1.20
CA LEU A 22 4.96 4.83 -1.13
C LEU A 22 4.37 3.94 -2.24
N PRO A 23 3.19 3.35 -2.03
CA PRO A 23 2.48 2.68 -3.10
C PRO A 23 2.11 3.66 -4.20
N GLU A 24 1.96 3.16 -5.41
CA GLU A 24 1.46 3.97 -6.52
C GLU A 24 0.05 4.52 -6.20
N PRO A 25 -0.29 5.75 -6.63
CA PRO A 25 -1.55 6.40 -6.29
C PRO A 25 -2.82 5.66 -6.76
N TRP A 26 -2.67 4.76 -7.74
CA TRP A 26 -3.76 3.95 -8.28
C TRP A 26 -4.06 2.69 -7.47
N LEU A 27 -3.19 2.33 -6.51
CA LEU A 27 -3.30 1.06 -5.77
C LEU A 27 -4.49 1.05 -4.80
N ILE A 28 -4.78 2.18 -4.15
CA ILE A 28 -5.99 2.38 -3.35
C ILE A 28 -6.67 3.65 -3.84
N THR A 29 -7.86 3.49 -4.43
CA THR A 29 -8.68 4.62 -4.87
C THR A 29 -9.94 4.71 -4.01
N VAL A 30 -10.69 5.80 -4.14
CA VAL A 30 -11.93 6.00 -3.37
C VAL A 30 -12.97 4.94 -3.75
N CYS A 31 -13.36 4.12 -2.78
CA CYS A 31 -14.46 3.19 -2.91
C CYS A 31 -15.81 3.91 -2.75
N ASN A 32 -16.47 4.22 -3.86
CA ASN A 32 -17.77 4.88 -3.82
C ASN A 32 -18.89 3.89 -3.53
N LYS A 33 -19.58 4.07 -2.40
CA LYS A 33 -20.78 3.31 -2.08
C LYS A 33 -21.93 3.75 -3.01
N PRO A 34 -22.53 2.84 -3.79
CA PRO A 34 -23.68 3.19 -4.62
C PRO A 34 -24.89 3.56 -3.75
N LYS A 35 -25.66 4.53 -4.22
CA LYS A 35 -26.92 4.93 -3.57
C LYS A 35 -27.94 3.81 -3.67
N MET A 36 -28.57 3.47 -2.54
CA MET A 36 -29.71 2.55 -2.49
C MET A 36 -30.98 3.29 -2.86
N THR A 37 -31.76 2.71 -3.76
CA THR A 37 -32.95 3.35 -4.35
C THR A 37 -34.23 2.53 -4.18
N GLY A 38 -34.10 1.24 -3.85
CA GLY A 38 -35.23 0.36 -3.58
C GLY A 38 -36.06 0.85 -2.41
N LYS A 39 -37.38 0.89 -2.60
CA LYS A 39 -38.34 1.29 -1.55
C LYS A 39 -39.00 0.10 -0.88
N THR A 40 -38.82 -1.10 -1.44
CA THR A 40 -39.35 -2.36 -0.92
C THR A 40 -38.22 -3.38 -0.83
N PRO A 41 -38.34 -4.40 0.05
CA PRO A 41 -37.33 -5.46 0.15
C PRO A 41 -37.06 -6.14 -1.19
N ALA A 42 -38.11 -6.41 -1.98
CA ALA A 42 -37.97 -7.02 -3.29
C ALA A 42 -37.09 -6.18 -4.24
N GLN A 43 -37.35 -4.87 -4.34
CA GLN A 43 -36.56 -3.95 -5.16
C GLN A 43 -35.11 -3.85 -4.67
N THR A 44 -34.90 -3.73 -3.37
CA THR A 44 -33.56 -3.65 -2.78
C THR A 44 -32.75 -4.91 -3.08
N ILE A 45 -33.38 -6.08 -3.01
CA ILE A 45 -32.73 -7.36 -3.30
C ILE A 45 -32.41 -7.51 -4.79
N SER A 46 -33.34 -7.15 -5.68
CA SER A 46 -33.14 -7.33 -7.11
C SER A 46 -32.20 -6.30 -7.74
N GLU A 47 -32.18 -5.07 -7.23
CA GLU A 47 -31.49 -3.94 -7.89
C GLU A 47 -30.29 -3.44 -7.11
N ASP A 48 -30.48 -3.11 -5.82
CA ASP A 48 -29.45 -2.45 -5.02
C ASP A 48 -28.36 -3.42 -4.56
N LEU A 49 -28.75 -4.62 -4.12
CA LEU A 49 -27.81 -5.63 -3.61
C LEU A 49 -26.77 -6.05 -4.67
N PRO A 50 -27.15 -6.37 -5.92
CA PRO A 50 -26.17 -6.68 -6.97
C PRO A 50 -25.21 -5.52 -7.28
N ARG A 51 -25.73 -4.28 -7.33
CA ARG A 51 -24.92 -3.07 -7.56
C ARG A 51 -23.93 -2.85 -6.42
N LEU A 52 -24.39 -2.97 -5.18
CA LEU A 52 -23.55 -2.86 -3.99
C LEU A 52 -22.48 -3.95 -3.97
N ARG A 53 -22.84 -5.20 -4.23
CA ARG A 53 -21.88 -6.31 -4.29
C ARG A 53 -20.80 -6.05 -5.31
N ARG A 54 -21.16 -5.61 -6.52
CA ARG A 54 -20.18 -5.28 -7.57
C ARG A 54 -19.21 -4.18 -7.12
N ALA A 55 -19.73 -3.08 -6.58
CA ALA A 55 -18.89 -1.98 -6.08
C ALA A 55 -17.93 -2.47 -4.99
N LEU A 56 -18.43 -3.22 -4.00
CA LEU A 56 -17.61 -3.74 -2.91
C LEU A 56 -16.55 -4.75 -3.40
N SER A 57 -16.87 -5.59 -4.38
CA SER A 57 -15.90 -6.53 -4.96
C SER A 57 -14.71 -5.81 -5.61
N HIS A 58 -14.94 -4.71 -6.34
CA HIS A 58 -13.84 -3.91 -6.89
C HIS A 58 -12.97 -3.29 -5.78
N CYS A 59 -13.59 -2.78 -4.72
CA CYS A 59 -12.84 -2.18 -3.62
C CYS A 59 -12.03 -3.22 -2.83
N ALA A 60 -12.59 -4.42 -2.65
CA ALA A 60 -11.88 -5.53 -2.01
C ALA A 60 -10.61 -5.90 -2.80
N GLN A 61 -10.70 -5.95 -4.13
CA GLN A 61 -9.54 -6.22 -4.98
C GLN A 61 -8.41 -5.19 -4.80
N GLN A 62 -8.75 -3.90 -4.68
CA GLN A 62 -7.74 -2.84 -4.43
C GLN A 62 -7.02 -3.03 -3.08
N VAL A 63 -7.73 -3.49 -2.06
CA VAL A 63 -7.13 -3.82 -0.76
C VAL A 63 -6.20 -5.02 -0.88
N ASP A 64 -6.61 -6.06 -1.61
CA ASP A 64 -5.77 -7.25 -1.84
C ASP A 64 -4.48 -6.88 -2.61
N ASP A 65 -4.60 -6.06 -3.66
CA ASP A 65 -3.47 -5.56 -4.44
C ASP A 65 -2.50 -4.75 -3.56
N TYR A 66 -3.03 -3.88 -2.68
CA TYR A 66 -2.22 -3.14 -1.70
C TYR A 66 -1.48 -4.07 -0.73
N LEU A 67 -2.17 -5.05 -0.16
CA LEU A 67 -1.57 -5.98 0.79
C LEU A 67 -0.50 -6.85 0.12
N GLN A 68 -0.68 -7.21 -1.16
CA GLN A 68 0.33 -7.93 -1.93
C GLN A 68 1.57 -7.06 -2.18
N TRP A 69 1.38 -5.80 -2.61
CA TRP A 69 2.48 -4.84 -2.75
C TRP A 69 3.24 -4.68 -1.43
N TYR A 70 2.51 -4.50 -0.32
CA TYR A 70 3.11 -4.32 1.01
C TYR A 70 3.99 -5.50 1.41
N LYS A 71 3.50 -6.73 1.21
CA LYS A 71 4.29 -7.96 1.46
C LYS A 71 5.53 -8.05 0.57
N ASN A 72 5.47 -7.58 -0.68
CA ASN A 72 6.62 -7.57 -1.56
C ASN A 72 7.68 -6.57 -1.07
N GLN A 73 7.27 -5.39 -0.58
CA GLN A 73 8.18 -4.43 0.03
C GLN A 73 8.89 -4.99 1.26
N GLU A 74 8.19 -5.74 2.13
CA GLU A 74 8.83 -6.39 3.29
C GLU A 74 9.87 -7.45 2.89
N LYS A 75 9.68 -8.14 1.75
CA LYS A 75 10.67 -9.10 1.23
C LYS A 75 11.87 -8.45 0.56
N THR A 76 11.66 -7.30 -0.09
CA THR A 76 12.76 -6.57 -0.76
C THR A 76 13.64 -5.80 0.22
N ASN A 77 13.10 -5.45 1.40
CA ASN A 77 13.82 -4.71 2.44
C ASN A 77 14.48 -5.60 3.52
N ASN A 78 14.40 -6.93 3.40
CA ASN A 78 15.09 -7.91 4.25
C ASN A 78 16.21 -8.60 3.45
#